data_AF-A0A1D2RHL2-F1
#
_entry.id   AF-A0A1D2RHL2-F1
#
_cell.length_a   1.000
_cell.length_b   1.000
_cell.length_c   1.000
_cell.angle_alpha   90.00
_cell.angle_beta   90.00
_cell.angle_gamma   90.00
#
_symmetry.space_group_name_H-M   'P 1'
#
loop_
_entity.id
_entity.type
_entity.pdbx_description
1 polymer ?
#
loop_
_entity_poly.entity_id
_entity_poly.type
_entity_poly.pdbx_seq_one_letter_code
_entity_poly.pdbx_strand_id
1 'polypeptide(L)'
;MNATLREKDEAAIEKYNNARDSYKQAKDAYKDARSDWIAARDQYRTSRNATAGAGALEKAKDFLLKADDAMIRHLEVLKARVETTRNLDESEKNDILADIDADIEWLENKKSDIENAQTRQELSDISKTIREKWGEIRAYVKKVTGEILCAKIDRVIEKLDNVSERADAKIQGLKDAGKDTANAEALLADFNSKIDLAKEKNDLAKDRFDEISDIQDADKLFTEGHGFIKEANEYLRNAHKTLKEIVRELRGSGNRTIE
;
A
#
# COMPACT_ATOMS: atom_id res chain seq x y z
N MET A 1 20.86 6.99 23.02
CA MET A 1 19.47 7.37 23.38
C MET A 1 18.54 6.70 22.37
N ASN A 2 17.67 5.80 22.81
CA ASN A 2 16.69 5.16 21.92
C ASN A 2 15.50 6.10 21.74
N ALA A 3 15.18 6.46 20.49
CA ALA A 3 13.99 7.23 20.16
C ALA A 3 12.72 6.54 20.69
N THR A 4 11.79 7.32 21.22
CA THR A 4 10.48 6.85 21.69
C THR A 4 9.64 6.32 20.52
N LEU A 5 8.65 5.47 20.80
CA LEU A 5 7.71 4.97 19.79
C LEU A 5 7.03 6.10 19.01
N ARG A 6 6.75 7.23 19.66
CA ARG A 6 6.12 8.40 19.04
C ARG A 6 7.08 9.12 18.06
N GLU A 7 8.33 9.30 18.45
CA GLU A 7 9.36 9.94 17.59
C GLU A 7 9.69 9.06 16.38
N LYS A 8 9.71 7.73 16.54
CA LYS A 8 9.86 6.79 15.42
C LYS A 8 8.68 6.85 14.45
N ASP A 9 7.46 6.97 14.96
CA ASP A 9 6.25 7.13 14.15
C ASP A 9 6.23 8.48 13.41
N GLU A 10 6.70 9.57 14.04
CA GLU A 10 6.80 10.89 13.42
C GLU A 10 7.82 10.91 12.25
N ALA A 11 9.02 10.37 12.46
CA ALA A 11 10.04 10.28 11.42
C ALA A 11 9.59 9.40 10.22
N ALA A 12 8.91 8.30 10.52
CA ALA A 12 8.29 7.42 9.52
C ALA A 12 7.23 8.15 8.66
N ILE A 13 6.35 8.93 9.31
CA ILE A 13 5.33 9.72 8.63
C ILE A 13 5.96 10.80 7.76
N GLU A 14 6.99 11.49 8.25
CA GLU A 14 7.72 12.51 7.49
C GLU A 14 8.38 11.92 6.25
N LYS A 15 9.13 10.81 6.40
CA LYS A 15 9.77 10.10 5.28
C LYS A 15 8.75 9.72 4.20
N TYR A 16 7.63 9.14 4.60
CA TYR A 16 6.55 8.79 3.67
C TYR A 16 5.96 10.00 2.96
N ASN A 17 5.67 11.09 3.68
CA ASN A 17 5.10 12.30 3.09
C ASN A 17 6.06 12.94 2.09
N ASN A 18 7.35 13.01 2.43
CA ASN A 18 8.38 13.54 1.54
C ASN A 18 8.50 12.71 0.26
N ALA A 19 8.56 11.38 0.37
CA ALA A 19 8.58 10.49 -0.79
C ALA A 19 7.32 10.67 -1.66
N ARG A 20 6.14 10.77 -1.03
CA ARG A 20 4.87 10.95 -1.73
C ARG A 20 4.82 12.27 -2.49
N ASP A 21 5.29 13.35 -1.89
CA ASP A 21 5.24 14.67 -2.52
C ASP A 21 6.32 14.81 -3.61
N SER A 22 7.49 14.18 -3.44
CA SER A 22 8.49 14.01 -4.50
C SER A 22 7.92 13.24 -5.70
N TYR A 23 7.22 12.11 -5.45
CA TYR A 23 6.56 11.35 -6.51
C TYR A 23 5.51 12.18 -7.27
N LYS A 24 4.71 13.01 -6.59
CA LYS A 24 3.74 13.88 -7.27
C LYS A 24 4.44 14.85 -8.22
N GLN A 25 5.52 15.50 -7.76
CA GLN A 25 6.30 16.43 -8.57
C GLN A 25 6.91 15.74 -9.80
N ALA A 26 7.54 14.57 -9.60
CA ALA A 26 8.11 13.78 -10.70
C ALA A 26 7.04 13.34 -11.71
N LYS A 27 5.86 12.93 -11.21
CA LYS A 27 4.72 12.54 -12.04
C LYS A 27 4.19 13.69 -12.89
N ASP A 28 4.15 14.91 -12.34
CA ASP A 28 3.69 16.08 -13.10
C ASP A 28 4.74 16.51 -14.13
N ALA A 29 6.02 16.53 -13.77
CA ALA A 29 7.12 16.75 -14.73
C ALA A 29 7.11 15.72 -15.89
N TYR A 30 6.82 14.45 -15.58
CA TYR A 30 6.62 13.41 -16.59
C TYR A 30 5.48 13.72 -17.57
N LYS A 31 4.33 14.19 -17.07
CA LYS A 31 3.19 14.53 -17.95
C LYS A 31 3.53 15.70 -18.86
N ASP A 32 4.22 16.71 -18.33
CA ASP A 32 4.64 17.88 -19.10
C ASP A 32 5.64 17.49 -20.19
N ALA A 33 6.69 16.73 -19.84
CA ALA A 33 7.67 16.23 -20.81
C ALA A 33 7.04 15.32 -21.87
N ARG A 34 6.02 14.53 -21.50
CA ARG A 34 5.24 13.72 -22.45
C ARG A 34 4.50 14.59 -23.47
N SER A 35 3.89 15.70 -23.01
CA SER A 35 3.20 16.64 -23.88
C SER A 35 4.17 17.28 -24.89
N ASP A 36 5.32 17.75 -24.39
CA ASP A 36 6.38 18.34 -25.20
C ASP A 36 6.92 17.37 -26.26
N TRP A 37 7.17 16.12 -25.87
CA TRP A 37 7.61 15.08 -26.79
C TRP A 37 6.59 14.81 -27.89
N ILE A 38 5.29 14.71 -27.55
CA ILE A 38 4.22 14.50 -28.54
C ILE A 38 4.21 15.64 -29.55
N ALA A 39 4.29 16.89 -29.09
CA ALA A 39 4.32 18.07 -29.96
C ALA A 39 5.54 18.05 -30.89
N ALA A 40 6.74 17.80 -30.36
CA ALA A 40 7.97 17.73 -31.15
C ALA A 40 7.95 16.58 -32.16
N ARG A 41 7.44 15.41 -31.78
CA ARG A 41 7.27 14.25 -32.65
C ARG A 41 6.35 14.58 -33.82
N ASP A 42 5.23 15.25 -33.56
CA ASP A 42 4.25 15.58 -34.59
C ASP A 42 4.77 16.68 -35.53
N GLN A 43 5.51 17.66 -35.02
CA GLN A 43 6.23 18.64 -35.85
C GLN A 43 7.26 17.98 -36.77
N TYR A 44 8.02 17.00 -36.26
CA TYR A 44 8.95 16.25 -37.08
C TYR A 44 8.27 15.43 -38.17
N ARG A 45 7.13 14.79 -37.85
CA ARG A 45 6.36 13.98 -38.84
C ARG A 45 5.90 14.83 -40.03
N THR A 46 5.54 16.09 -39.78
CA THR A 46 5.13 17.04 -40.81
C THR A 46 6.31 17.60 -41.60
N SER A 47 7.35 18.08 -40.91
CA SER A 47 8.46 18.81 -41.56
C SER A 47 9.55 17.92 -42.14
N ARG A 48 9.80 16.75 -41.56
CA ARG A 48 10.83 15.75 -41.92
C ARG A 48 12.24 16.32 -42.12
N ASN A 49 12.57 17.46 -41.52
CA ASN A 49 13.89 18.08 -41.62
C ASN A 49 14.79 17.70 -40.42
N ALA A 50 16.10 17.92 -40.58
CA ALA A 50 17.10 17.54 -39.59
C ALA A 50 16.95 18.28 -38.24
N THR A 51 16.61 19.57 -38.26
CA THR A 51 16.43 20.38 -37.04
C THR A 51 15.26 19.89 -36.20
N ALA A 52 14.10 19.66 -36.81
CA ALA A 52 12.95 19.03 -36.15
C ALA A 52 13.28 17.58 -35.74
N GLY A 53 14.16 16.93 -36.50
CA GLY A 53 14.71 15.60 -36.22
C GLY A 53 15.40 15.53 -34.85
N ALA A 54 16.37 16.41 -34.66
CA ALA A 54 17.15 16.57 -33.43
C ALA A 54 16.28 17.04 -32.26
N GLY A 55 15.42 18.03 -32.46
CA GLY A 55 14.50 18.52 -31.42
C GLY A 55 13.56 17.44 -30.89
N ALA A 56 13.02 16.58 -31.77
CA ALA A 56 12.18 15.46 -31.36
C ALA A 56 12.95 14.35 -30.63
N LEU A 57 14.25 14.13 -30.94
CA LEU A 57 15.09 13.20 -30.19
C LEU A 57 15.34 13.72 -28.77
N GLU A 58 15.69 15.00 -28.64
CA GLU A 58 15.96 15.63 -27.34
C GLU A 58 14.73 15.59 -26.43
N LYS A 59 13.56 15.95 -26.95
CA LYS A 59 12.30 15.86 -26.20
C LYS A 59 11.92 14.42 -25.84
N ALA A 60 12.29 13.44 -26.68
CA ALA A 60 12.08 12.03 -26.36
C ALA A 60 12.97 11.55 -25.20
N LYS A 61 14.23 12.01 -25.15
CA LYS A 61 15.13 11.75 -24.01
C LYS A 61 14.60 12.33 -22.73
N ASP A 62 14.25 13.62 -22.74
CA ASP A 62 13.70 14.31 -21.57
C ASP A 62 12.44 13.59 -21.06
N PHE A 63 11.51 13.24 -21.96
CA PHE A 63 10.34 12.44 -21.62
C PHE A 63 10.68 11.12 -20.91
N LEU A 64 11.64 10.35 -21.44
CA LEU A 64 12.04 9.08 -20.83
C LEU A 64 12.76 9.26 -19.49
N LEU A 65 13.61 10.29 -19.36
CA LEU A 65 14.25 10.62 -18.09
C LEU A 65 13.23 11.00 -17.01
N LYS A 66 12.20 11.79 -17.36
CA LYS A 66 11.11 12.10 -16.42
C LYS A 66 10.24 10.90 -16.12
N ALA A 67 10.02 10.01 -17.08
CA ALA A 67 9.31 8.76 -16.84
C ALA A 67 10.07 7.88 -15.84
N ASP A 68 11.37 7.71 -16.05
CA ASP A 68 12.27 6.94 -15.17
C ASP A 68 12.31 7.52 -13.75
N ASP A 69 12.48 8.84 -13.60
CA ASP A 69 12.42 9.49 -12.29
C ASP A 69 11.07 9.27 -11.61
N ALA A 70 9.95 9.40 -12.33
CA ALA A 70 8.63 9.12 -11.77
C ALA A 70 8.46 7.64 -11.34
N MET A 71 9.09 6.69 -12.03
CA MET A 71 9.11 5.27 -11.64
C MET A 71 9.91 5.08 -10.35
N ILE A 72 11.12 5.65 -10.25
CA ILE A 72 11.96 5.59 -9.04
C ILE A 72 11.23 6.20 -7.85
N ARG A 73 10.65 7.41 -7.99
CA ARG A 73 9.90 8.05 -6.90
C ARG A 73 8.68 7.23 -6.47
N HIS A 74 8.06 6.48 -7.38
CA HIS A 74 6.98 5.57 -7.02
C HIS A 74 7.46 4.43 -6.13
N LEU A 75 8.63 3.85 -6.45
CA LEU A 75 9.27 2.79 -5.67
C LEU A 75 9.74 3.30 -4.31
N GLU A 76 10.29 4.52 -4.22
CA GLU A 76 10.63 5.14 -2.94
C GLU A 76 9.42 5.32 -2.01
N VAL A 77 8.25 5.64 -2.57
CA VAL A 77 6.98 5.68 -1.81
C VAL A 77 6.60 4.31 -1.28
N LEU A 78 6.76 3.25 -2.11
CA LEU A 78 6.50 1.88 -1.67
C LEU A 78 7.48 1.47 -0.57
N LYS A 79 8.78 1.73 -0.76
CA LYS A 79 9.85 1.50 0.23
C LYS A 79 9.50 2.11 1.59
N ALA A 80 9.14 3.39 1.60
CA ALA A 80 8.75 4.09 2.82
C ALA A 80 7.49 3.49 3.49
N ARG A 81 6.56 2.91 2.71
CA ARG A 81 5.40 2.20 3.28
C ARG A 81 5.80 0.85 3.89
N VAL A 82 6.65 0.09 3.22
CA VAL A 82 7.13 -1.21 3.70
C VAL A 82 7.88 -1.03 5.03
N GLU A 83 8.83 -0.11 5.07
CA GLU A 83 9.62 0.22 6.27
C GLU A 83 8.76 0.54 7.51
N THR A 84 7.61 1.17 7.30
CA THR A 84 6.74 1.69 8.36
C THR A 84 5.55 0.77 8.68
N THR A 85 5.34 -0.26 7.87
CA THR A 85 4.31 -1.26 8.11
C THR A 85 4.72 -2.14 9.28
N ARG A 86 3.77 -2.32 10.20
CA ARG A 86 3.89 -3.23 11.34
C ARG A 86 3.08 -4.49 11.01
N ASN A 87 3.42 -5.61 11.65
CA ASN A 87 2.78 -6.92 11.42
C ASN A 87 3.04 -7.48 10.00
N LEU A 88 4.13 -7.04 9.37
CA LEU A 88 4.78 -7.76 8.29
C LEU A 88 5.97 -8.50 8.91
N ASP A 89 6.28 -9.72 8.46
CA ASP A 89 7.46 -10.42 8.97
C ASP A 89 8.73 -9.61 8.64
N GLU A 90 9.70 -9.59 9.56
CA GLU A 90 10.93 -8.81 9.35
C GLU A 90 11.80 -9.43 8.25
N SER A 91 11.74 -10.75 8.03
CA SER A 91 12.42 -11.38 6.88
C SER A 91 11.78 -10.93 5.57
N GLU A 92 10.46 -11.11 5.44
CA GLU A 92 9.69 -10.68 4.26
C GLU A 92 9.89 -9.20 3.94
N LYS A 93 9.89 -8.36 4.98
CA LYS A 93 10.14 -6.92 4.85
C LYS A 93 11.52 -6.63 4.27
N ASN A 94 12.56 -7.33 4.72
CA ASN A 94 13.92 -7.12 4.21
C ASN A 94 14.04 -7.58 2.76
N ASP A 95 13.41 -8.69 2.40
CA ASP A 95 13.39 -9.20 1.02
C ASP A 95 12.70 -8.19 0.09
N ILE A 96 11.54 -7.67 0.50
CA ILE A 96 10.82 -6.64 -0.27
C ILE A 96 11.65 -5.36 -0.46
N LEU A 97 12.34 -4.92 0.60
CA LEU A 97 13.19 -3.73 0.51
C LEU A 97 14.39 -3.94 -0.42
N ALA A 98 14.98 -5.14 -0.40
CA ALA A 98 16.08 -5.50 -1.29
C ALA A 98 15.65 -5.54 -2.77
N ASP A 99 14.48 -6.12 -3.06
CA ASP A 99 13.92 -6.15 -4.41
C ASP A 99 13.64 -4.73 -4.94
N ILE A 100 13.03 -3.88 -4.10
CA ILE A 100 12.76 -2.49 -4.46
C ILE A 100 14.06 -1.73 -4.74
N ASP A 101 15.10 -1.93 -3.94
CA ASP A 101 16.39 -1.27 -4.13
C ASP A 101 17.09 -1.74 -5.42
N ALA A 102 17.00 -3.03 -5.75
CA ALA A 102 17.50 -3.56 -7.00
C ALA A 102 16.77 -2.98 -8.22
N ASP A 103 15.43 -2.82 -8.14
CA ASP A 103 14.65 -2.21 -9.21
C ASP A 103 14.94 -0.70 -9.38
N ILE A 104 15.18 0.02 -8.27
CA ILE A 104 15.62 1.42 -8.29
C ILE A 104 17.00 1.53 -8.95
N GLU A 105 17.97 0.72 -8.54
CA GLU A 105 19.32 0.70 -9.11
C GLU A 105 19.28 0.38 -10.61
N TRP A 106 18.41 -0.54 -11.03
CA TRP A 106 18.22 -0.86 -12.44
C TRP A 106 17.72 0.34 -13.25
N LEU A 107 16.73 1.08 -12.74
CA LEU A 107 16.23 2.31 -13.37
C LEU A 107 17.29 3.41 -13.40
N GLU A 108 18.04 3.59 -12.31
CA GLU A 108 19.14 4.56 -12.26
C GLU A 108 20.21 4.28 -13.31
N ASN A 109 20.57 3.02 -13.52
CA ASN A 109 21.49 2.62 -14.59
C ASN A 109 20.92 2.93 -15.99
N LYS A 110 19.60 2.79 -16.20
CA LYS A 110 18.94 3.12 -17.47
C LYS A 110 18.95 4.62 -17.78
N LYS A 111 19.06 5.51 -16.78
CA LYS A 111 19.22 6.96 -17.04
C LYS A 111 20.43 7.25 -17.91
N SER A 112 21.56 6.60 -17.64
CA SER A 112 22.78 6.79 -18.43
C SER A 112 22.61 6.32 -19.87
N ASP A 113 21.92 5.19 -20.08
CA ASP A 113 21.60 4.69 -21.43
C ASP A 113 20.73 5.72 -22.20
N ILE A 114 19.74 6.32 -21.54
CA ILE A 114 18.86 7.33 -22.14
C ILE A 114 19.65 8.59 -22.54
N GLU A 115 20.52 9.09 -21.65
CA GLU A 115 21.35 10.27 -21.89
C GLU A 115 22.29 10.06 -23.08
N ASN A 116 22.90 8.87 -23.16
CA ASN A 116 23.89 8.53 -24.16
C ASN A 116 23.30 8.12 -25.53
N ALA A 117 22.00 7.83 -25.63
CA ALA A 117 21.37 7.46 -26.89
C ALA A 117 21.57 8.54 -27.98
N GLN A 118 22.17 8.19 -29.11
CA GLN A 118 22.41 9.11 -30.22
C GLN A 118 21.34 9.02 -31.30
N THR A 119 20.60 7.92 -31.34
CA THR A 119 19.59 7.67 -32.35
C THR A 119 18.22 7.38 -31.74
N ARG A 120 17.18 7.59 -32.55
CA ARG A 120 15.81 7.24 -32.16
C ARG A 120 15.60 5.75 -32.01
N GLN A 121 16.37 4.95 -32.75
CA GLN A 121 16.30 3.50 -32.66
C GLN A 121 16.84 3.03 -31.31
N GLU A 122 18.03 3.48 -30.92
CA GLU A 122 18.60 3.22 -29.58
C GLU A 122 17.62 3.63 -28.47
N LEU A 123 17.08 4.85 -28.55
CA LEU A 123 16.14 5.35 -27.55
C LEU A 123 14.83 4.52 -27.52
N SER A 124 14.37 4.04 -28.67
CA SER A 124 13.19 3.18 -28.75
C SER A 124 13.44 1.81 -28.11
N ASP A 125 14.63 1.25 -28.26
CA ASP A 125 14.96 -0.07 -27.71
C ASP A 125 15.21 0.00 -26.19
N ILE A 126 15.82 1.09 -25.71
CA ILE A 126 15.87 1.42 -24.28
C ILE A 126 14.44 1.55 -23.70
N SER A 127 13.57 2.30 -24.37
CA SER A 127 12.18 2.49 -23.91
C SER A 127 11.39 1.19 -23.83
N LYS A 128 11.56 0.26 -24.78
CA LYS A 128 10.92 -1.07 -24.72
C LYS A 128 11.39 -1.86 -23.51
N THR A 129 12.70 -1.87 -23.28
CA THR A 129 13.34 -2.57 -22.15
C THR A 129 12.79 -2.04 -20.81
N ILE A 130 12.73 -0.71 -20.65
CA ILE A 130 12.12 -0.07 -19.47
C ILE A 130 10.65 -0.46 -19.34
N ARG A 131 9.89 -0.44 -20.43
CA ARG A 131 8.45 -0.75 -20.40
C ARG A 131 8.17 -2.19 -19.97
N GLU A 132 8.95 -3.14 -20.46
CA GLU A 132 8.83 -4.57 -20.13
C GLU A 132 9.10 -4.80 -18.66
N LYS A 133 10.27 -4.37 -18.17
CA LYS A 133 10.64 -4.47 -16.76
C LYS A 133 9.67 -3.71 -15.85
N TRP A 134 9.22 -2.52 -16.25
CA TRP A 134 8.22 -1.77 -15.49
C TRP A 134 6.86 -2.50 -15.40
N GLY A 135 6.52 -3.34 -16.38
CA GLY A 135 5.36 -4.21 -16.31
C GLY A 135 5.45 -5.19 -15.13
N GLU A 136 6.59 -5.87 -15.00
CA GLU A 136 6.89 -6.79 -13.90
C GLU A 136 6.89 -6.05 -12.55
N ILE A 137 7.61 -4.92 -12.48
CA ILE A 137 7.67 -4.08 -11.28
C ILE A 137 6.26 -3.65 -10.84
N ARG A 138 5.40 -3.26 -11.78
CA ARG A 138 4.02 -2.84 -11.45
C ARG A 138 3.17 -3.98 -10.87
N ALA A 139 3.35 -5.21 -11.34
CA ALA A 139 2.66 -6.37 -10.77
C ALA A 139 3.14 -6.59 -9.33
N TYR A 140 4.46 -6.57 -9.12
CA TYR A 140 5.07 -6.70 -7.80
C TYR A 140 4.63 -5.59 -6.82
N VAL A 141 4.66 -4.33 -7.25
CA VAL A 141 4.19 -3.17 -6.45
C VAL A 141 2.74 -3.37 -5.97
N LYS A 142 1.87 -3.96 -6.78
CA LYS A 142 0.49 -4.26 -6.40
C LYS A 142 0.39 -5.34 -5.35
N LYS A 143 1.15 -6.43 -5.52
CA LYS A 143 1.25 -7.52 -4.54
C LYS A 143 1.68 -6.97 -3.18
N VAL A 144 2.82 -6.29 -3.12
CA VAL A 144 3.36 -5.68 -1.89
C VAL A 144 2.38 -4.67 -1.28
N THR A 145 1.70 -3.87 -2.11
CA THR A 145 0.66 -2.95 -1.60
C THR A 145 -0.50 -3.71 -0.95
N GLY A 146 -0.89 -4.85 -1.51
CA GLY A 146 -1.91 -5.74 -0.96
C GLY A 146 -1.49 -6.35 0.38
N GLU A 147 -0.26 -6.85 0.48
CA GLU A 147 0.33 -7.37 1.72
C GLU A 147 0.32 -6.31 2.83
N ILE A 148 0.72 -5.08 2.52
CA ILE A 148 0.66 -3.95 3.47
C ILE A 148 -0.77 -3.68 3.95
N LEU A 149 -1.78 -3.80 3.07
CA LEU A 149 -3.18 -3.63 3.46
C LEU A 149 -3.63 -4.75 4.40
N CYS A 150 -3.27 -5.99 4.10
CA CYS A 150 -3.59 -7.16 4.94
C CYS A 150 -2.94 -7.06 6.33
N ALA A 151 -1.66 -6.69 6.40
CA ALA A 151 -0.95 -6.49 7.66
C ALA A 151 -1.59 -5.41 8.55
N LYS A 152 -2.14 -4.36 7.93
CA LYS A 152 -2.89 -3.33 8.67
C LYS A 152 -4.20 -3.86 9.25
N ILE A 153 -4.90 -4.72 8.53
CA ILE A 153 -6.12 -5.39 9.01
C ILE A 153 -5.77 -6.34 10.16
N ASP A 154 -4.74 -7.18 10.00
CA ASP A 154 -4.26 -8.10 11.04
C ASP A 154 -3.91 -7.36 12.34
N ARG A 155 -3.23 -6.22 12.23
CA ARG A 155 -2.93 -5.37 13.40
C ARG A 155 -4.18 -4.85 14.13
N VAL A 156 -5.25 -4.55 13.40
CA VAL A 156 -6.51 -4.11 14.03
C VAL A 156 -7.22 -5.30 14.65
N ILE A 157 -7.24 -6.44 13.98
CA ILE A 157 -7.78 -7.71 14.50
C ILE A 157 -7.09 -8.08 15.81
N GLU A 158 -5.76 -8.12 15.85
CA GLU A 158 -4.97 -8.43 17.05
C GLU A 158 -5.35 -7.53 18.23
N LYS A 159 -5.54 -6.23 17.99
CA LYS A 159 -5.98 -5.30 19.04
C LYS A 159 -7.40 -5.59 19.53
N LEU A 160 -8.31 -5.95 18.63
CA LEU A 160 -9.69 -6.27 18.99
C LEU A 160 -9.79 -7.62 19.71
N ASP A 161 -8.99 -8.61 19.34
CA ASP A 161 -8.88 -9.90 20.06
C ASP A 161 -8.42 -9.66 21.51
N ASN A 162 -7.34 -8.90 21.72
CA ASN A 162 -6.88 -8.51 23.06
C ASN A 162 -7.95 -7.76 23.88
N VAL A 163 -8.81 -6.98 23.22
CA VAL A 163 -9.92 -6.29 23.88
C VAL A 163 -11.06 -7.26 24.20
N SER A 164 -11.32 -8.24 23.33
CA SER A 164 -12.29 -9.31 23.56
C SER A 164 -11.95 -10.08 24.83
N GLU A 165 -10.72 -10.54 24.97
CA GLU A 165 -10.24 -11.28 26.15
C GLU A 165 -10.44 -10.48 27.45
N ARG A 166 -10.17 -9.18 27.41
CA ARG A 166 -10.38 -8.29 28.57
C ARG A 166 -11.86 -8.07 28.89
N ALA A 167 -12.70 -7.99 27.87
CA ALA A 167 -14.15 -7.88 28.05
C ALA A 167 -14.71 -9.17 28.65
N ASP A 168 -14.28 -10.33 28.14
CA ASP A 168 -14.65 -11.65 28.64
C ASP A 168 -14.29 -11.82 30.12
N ALA A 169 -13.03 -11.55 30.48
CA ALA A 169 -12.57 -11.61 31.87
C ALA A 169 -13.38 -10.69 32.80
N LYS A 170 -13.80 -9.51 32.30
CA LYS A 170 -14.62 -8.58 33.08
C LYS A 170 -16.06 -9.06 33.25
N ILE A 171 -16.64 -9.66 32.21
CA ILE A 171 -17.96 -10.27 32.24
C ILE A 171 -17.96 -11.43 33.24
N GLN A 172 -16.97 -12.32 33.16
CA GLN A 172 -16.85 -13.44 34.09
C GLN A 172 -16.77 -12.97 35.54
N GLY A 173 -15.97 -11.95 35.84
CA GLY A 173 -15.90 -11.38 37.20
C GLY A 173 -17.21 -10.75 37.70
N LEU A 174 -18.05 -10.22 36.80
CA LEU A 174 -19.40 -9.73 37.16
C LEU A 174 -20.36 -10.89 37.43
N LYS A 175 -20.28 -11.94 36.61
CA LYS A 175 -21.07 -13.17 36.76
C LYS A 175 -20.78 -13.87 38.08
N ASP A 176 -19.51 -13.99 38.44
CA ASP A 176 -19.06 -14.55 39.72
C ASP A 176 -19.53 -13.72 40.92
N ALA A 177 -19.72 -12.40 40.72
CA ALA A 177 -20.29 -11.48 41.70
C ALA A 177 -21.84 -11.49 41.74
N GLY A 178 -22.49 -12.42 41.03
CA GLY A 178 -23.94 -12.54 40.98
C GLY A 178 -24.62 -11.33 40.33
N LYS A 179 -24.00 -10.78 39.27
CA LYS A 179 -24.58 -9.69 38.46
C LYS A 179 -25.14 -10.27 37.17
N ASP A 180 -26.23 -9.70 36.66
CA ASP A 180 -26.75 -10.08 35.34
C ASP A 180 -25.81 -9.61 34.23
N THR A 181 -25.28 -10.57 33.47
CA THR A 181 -24.35 -10.37 32.37
C THR A 181 -24.92 -10.77 31.02
N ALA A 182 -26.19 -11.19 30.93
CA ALA A 182 -26.75 -11.79 29.71
C ALA A 182 -26.60 -10.88 28.47
N ASN A 183 -26.86 -9.58 28.62
CA ASN A 183 -26.70 -8.61 27.53
C ASN A 183 -25.22 -8.40 27.14
N ALA A 184 -24.32 -8.33 28.12
CA ALA A 184 -22.89 -8.17 27.88
C ALA A 184 -22.29 -9.39 27.16
N GLU A 185 -22.72 -10.60 27.55
CA GLU A 185 -22.33 -11.86 26.89
C GLU A 185 -22.82 -11.90 25.43
N ALA A 186 -24.07 -11.51 25.18
CA ALA A 186 -24.62 -11.43 23.82
C ALA A 186 -23.86 -10.43 22.93
N LEU A 187 -23.55 -9.23 23.47
CA LEU A 187 -22.77 -8.22 22.76
C LEU A 187 -21.33 -8.69 22.50
N LEU A 188 -20.71 -9.42 23.44
CA LEU A 188 -19.37 -9.99 23.24
C LEU A 188 -19.36 -11.06 22.15
N ALA A 189 -20.38 -11.93 22.10
CA ALA A 189 -20.52 -12.92 21.03
C ALA A 189 -20.68 -12.24 19.65
N ASP A 190 -21.52 -11.21 19.56
CA ASP A 190 -21.72 -10.40 18.34
C ASP A 190 -20.45 -9.64 17.91
N PHE A 191 -19.65 -9.19 18.89
CA PHE A 191 -18.34 -8.58 18.66
C PHE A 191 -17.34 -9.58 18.07
N ASN A 192 -17.21 -10.76 18.68
CA ASN A 192 -16.30 -11.81 18.23
C ASN A 192 -16.66 -12.31 16.84
N SER A 193 -17.94 -12.53 16.56
CA SER A 193 -18.38 -12.96 15.23
C SER A 193 -17.96 -11.97 14.13
N LYS A 194 -17.97 -10.66 14.40
CA LYS A 194 -17.49 -9.66 13.43
C LYS A 194 -15.98 -9.68 13.25
N ILE A 195 -15.23 -9.99 14.30
CA ILE A 195 -13.77 -10.15 14.18
C ILE A 195 -13.47 -11.37 13.31
N ASP A 196 -14.17 -12.49 13.52
CA ASP A 196 -13.99 -13.70 12.73
C ASP A 196 -14.32 -13.48 11.25
N LEU A 197 -15.41 -12.77 10.95
CA LEU A 197 -15.74 -12.36 9.57
C LEU A 197 -14.65 -11.44 8.98
N ALA A 198 -14.07 -10.54 9.78
CA ALA A 198 -12.96 -9.72 9.31
C ALA A 198 -11.70 -10.54 9.01
N LYS A 199 -11.40 -11.57 9.81
CA LYS A 199 -10.31 -12.53 9.57
C LYS A 199 -10.52 -13.27 8.25
N GLU A 200 -11.70 -13.85 8.05
CA GLU A 200 -12.06 -14.56 6.81
C GLU A 200 -11.87 -13.68 5.56
N LYS A 201 -12.34 -12.43 5.62
CA LYS A 201 -12.17 -11.48 4.51
C LYS A 201 -10.71 -11.08 4.31
N ASN A 202 -9.92 -10.98 5.37
CA ASN A 202 -8.50 -10.69 5.23
C ASN A 202 -7.75 -11.86 4.58
N ASP A 203 -8.09 -13.10 4.90
CA ASP A 203 -7.48 -14.29 4.30
C ASP A 203 -7.82 -14.39 2.81
N LEU A 204 -9.08 -14.16 2.43
CA LEU A 204 -9.47 -14.06 1.02
C LEU A 204 -8.75 -12.93 0.27
N ALA A 205 -8.42 -11.84 0.96
CA ALA A 205 -7.63 -10.76 0.37
C ALA A 205 -6.17 -11.20 0.13
N LYS A 206 -5.55 -11.87 1.11
CA LYS A 206 -4.20 -12.43 1.00
C LYS A 206 -4.09 -13.36 -0.20
N ASP A 207 -5.02 -14.32 -0.32
CA ASP A 207 -5.07 -15.25 -1.45
C ASP A 207 -5.06 -14.52 -2.80
N ARG A 208 -5.87 -13.46 -2.95
CA ARG A 208 -5.94 -12.68 -4.21
C ARG A 208 -4.67 -11.88 -4.49
N PHE A 209 -4.01 -11.36 -3.46
CA PHE A 209 -2.77 -10.63 -3.67
C PHE A 209 -1.59 -11.58 -3.96
N ASP A 210 -1.58 -12.77 -3.36
CA ASP A 210 -0.55 -13.79 -3.60
C ASP A 210 -0.61 -14.37 -5.01
N GLU A 211 -1.80 -14.45 -5.62
CA GLU A 211 -2.01 -14.84 -7.01
C GLU A 211 -1.41 -13.82 -8.02
N ILE A 212 -1.06 -12.60 -7.61
CA ILE A 212 -0.47 -11.58 -8.48
C ILE A 212 0.97 -11.99 -8.84
N SER A 213 1.14 -12.47 -10.07
CA SER A 213 2.44 -12.88 -10.62
C SER A 213 2.86 -12.06 -11.86
N ASP A 214 1.91 -11.54 -12.62
CA ASP A 214 2.17 -10.72 -13.79
C ASP A 214 1.15 -9.59 -13.97
N ILE A 215 1.44 -8.68 -14.90
CA ILE A 215 0.67 -7.45 -15.10
C ILE A 215 -0.70 -7.68 -15.78
N GLN A 216 -0.93 -8.81 -16.44
CA GLN A 216 -2.16 -9.09 -17.20
C GLN A 216 -3.35 -9.23 -16.24
N ASP A 217 -3.17 -9.98 -15.17
CA ASP A 217 -4.21 -10.23 -14.17
C ASP A 217 -4.07 -9.36 -12.91
N ALA A 218 -2.93 -8.68 -12.73
CA ALA A 218 -2.67 -7.87 -11.54
C ALA A 218 -3.75 -6.82 -11.23
N ASP A 219 -4.33 -6.17 -12.24
CA ASP A 219 -5.39 -5.16 -11.99
C ASP A 219 -6.68 -5.80 -11.46
N LYS A 220 -7.06 -6.97 -12.01
CA LYS A 220 -8.26 -7.70 -11.60
C LYS A 220 -8.09 -8.25 -10.19
N LEU A 221 -7.02 -9.01 -9.96
CA LEU A 221 -6.71 -9.62 -8.66
C LEU A 221 -6.57 -8.59 -7.56
N PHE A 222 -5.86 -7.48 -7.83
CA PHE A 222 -5.74 -6.38 -6.88
C PHE A 222 -7.11 -5.76 -6.53
N THR A 223 -7.99 -5.61 -7.52
CA THR A 223 -9.33 -5.05 -7.29
C THR A 223 -10.19 -5.99 -6.45
N GLU A 224 -10.14 -7.29 -6.71
CA GLU A 224 -10.85 -8.32 -5.95
C GLU A 224 -10.35 -8.37 -4.49
N GLY A 225 -9.04 -8.48 -4.28
CA GLY A 225 -8.43 -8.45 -2.94
C GLY A 225 -8.76 -7.16 -2.18
N HIS A 226 -8.70 -6.01 -2.85
CA HIS A 226 -9.09 -4.73 -2.24
C HIS A 226 -10.60 -4.67 -1.89
N GLY A 227 -11.45 -5.38 -2.63
CA GLY A 227 -12.86 -5.57 -2.28
C GLY A 227 -13.01 -6.25 -0.91
N PHE A 228 -12.30 -7.36 -0.71
CA PHE A 228 -12.30 -8.06 0.58
C PHE A 228 -11.72 -7.21 1.72
N ILE A 229 -10.67 -6.43 1.47
CA ILE A 229 -10.14 -5.47 2.46
C ILE A 229 -11.21 -4.44 2.88
N LYS A 230 -12.09 -4.00 1.97
CA LYS A 230 -13.19 -3.09 2.34
C LYS A 230 -14.21 -3.79 3.23
N GLU A 231 -14.57 -5.02 2.91
CA GLU A 231 -15.50 -5.83 3.71
C GLU A 231 -14.93 -6.09 5.12
N ALA A 232 -13.66 -6.51 5.22
CA ALA A 232 -12.97 -6.67 6.50
C ALA A 232 -13.02 -5.39 7.34
N ASN A 233 -12.71 -4.24 6.73
CA ASN A 233 -12.79 -2.94 7.41
C ASN A 233 -14.21 -2.59 7.89
N GLU A 234 -15.24 -2.97 7.16
CA GLU A 234 -16.63 -2.75 7.57
C GLU A 234 -16.98 -3.57 8.81
N TYR A 235 -16.61 -4.85 8.83
CA TYR A 235 -16.78 -5.70 10.01
C TYR A 235 -16.02 -5.15 11.22
N LEU A 236 -14.76 -4.73 11.06
CA LEU A 236 -13.98 -4.14 12.16
C LEU A 236 -14.58 -2.83 12.68
N ARG A 237 -15.12 -1.98 11.81
CA ARG A 237 -15.83 -0.76 12.23
C ARG A 237 -17.09 -1.09 13.03
N ASN A 238 -17.83 -2.11 12.61
CA ASN A 238 -19.04 -2.53 13.31
C ASN A 238 -18.69 -3.22 14.64
N ALA A 239 -17.63 -4.03 14.70
CA ALA A 239 -17.10 -4.58 15.94
C ALA A 239 -16.73 -3.45 16.92
N HIS A 240 -16.07 -2.39 16.44
CA HIS A 240 -15.75 -1.25 17.29
C HIS A 240 -17.00 -0.52 17.82
N LYS A 241 -18.12 -0.51 17.09
CA LYS A 241 -19.40 0.01 17.61
C LYS A 241 -19.94 -0.89 18.72
N THR A 242 -20.00 -2.21 18.50
CA THR A 242 -20.41 -3.20 19.51
C THR A 242 -19.54 -3.10 20.77
N LEU A 243 -18.23 -2.90 20.62
CA LEU A 243 -17.32 -2.69 21.76
C LEU A 243 -17.72 -1.48 22.62
N LYS A 244 -18.15 -0.37 22.02
CA LYS A 244 -18.62 0.79 22.79
C LYS A 244 -19.87 0.46 23.60
N GLU A 245 -20.72 -0.41 23.08
CA GLU A 245 -21.92 -0.88 23.77
C GLU A 245 -21.56 -1.80 24.92
N ILE A 246 -20.64 -2.76 24.72
CA ILE A 246 -20.08 -3.60 25.79
C ILE A 246 -19.53 -2.71 26.92
N VAL A 247 -18.72 -1.70 26.61
CA VAL A 247 -18.16 -0.81 27.64
C VAL A 247 -19.24 -0.03 28.41
N ARG A 248 -20.33 0.38 27.74
CA ARG A 248 -21.46 1.03 28.42
C ARG A 248 -22.20 0.06 29.32
N GLU A 249 -22.46 -1.16 28.84
CA GLU A 249 -23.14 -2.20 29.60
C GLU A 249 -22.34 -2.57 30.85
N LEU A 250 -21.03 -2.84 30.70
CA LEU A 250 -20.16 -3.19 31.83
C LEU A 250 -20.08 -2.08 32.90
N ARG A 251 -20.21 -0.81 32.50
CA ARG A 251 -20.30 0.31 33.46
C ARG A 251 -21.66 0.38 34.14
N GLY A 252 -22.75 0.07 33.42
CA GLY A 252 -24.11 0.04 33.96
C GLY A 252 -24.35 -1.14 34.92
N SER A 253 -23.91 -2.34 34.53
CA SER A 253 -24.07 -3.57 35.32
C SER A 253 -23.19 -3.60 36.57
N GLY A 254 -22.13 -2.79 36.63
CA GLY A 254 -21.38 -2.52 37.86
C GLY A 254 -22.24 -1.95 39.00
N ASN A 255 -23.38 -1.32 38.68
CA ASN A 255 -24.27 -0.68 39.65
C ASN A 255 -25.59 -1.44 39.94
N ARG A 256 -25.94 -2.49 39.21
CA ARG A 256 -27.21 -3.23 39.43
C ARG A 256 -26.93 -4.54 40.14
N THR A 257 -27.64 -4.86 41.22
CA THR A 257 -27.54 -6.15 41.93
C THR A 257 -28.79 -6.97 41.61
N ILE A 258 -28.66 -8.29 41.50
CA ILE A 258 -29.82 -9.17 41.33
C ILE A 258 -30.65 -9.07 42.62
N GLU A 259 -31.90 -8.60 42.50
CA GLU A 259 -32.91 -8.69 43.55
C GLU A 259 -33.45 -10.12 43.67
#